data_AF-A0A969UGF6-F1
#
_entry.id   AF-A0A969UGF6-F1
#
_cell.length_a   1.000
_cell.length_b   1.000
_cell.length_c   1.000
_cell.angle_alpha   90.00
_cell.angle_beta   90.00
_cell.angle_gamma   90.00
#
_symmetry.space_group_name_H-M   'P 1'
#
loop_
_entity.id
_entity.type
_entity.pdbx_description
1 polymer ?
#
loop_
_entity_poly.entity_id
_entity_poly.type
_entity_poly.pdbx_seq_one_letter_code
_entity_poly.pdbx_strand_id
1 'polypeptide(L)' 'LQVTQDLPASWATSYADVRRDMRGQYPRHPWPEDPTIAEPTTRAKPRGT' A
#
# COMPACT_ATOMS: atom_id res chain seq x y z
N LEU A 1 -8.26 6.67 4.07
CA LEU A 1 -7.65 6.60 2.71
C LEU A 1 -7.51 8.02 2.19
N GLN A 2 -6.38 8.37 1.58
CA GLN A 2 -6.06 9.72 1.11
C GLN A 2 -6.29 9.83 -0.40
N VAL A 3 -6.85 10.96 -0.85
CA VAL A 3 -6.95 11.32 -2.27
C VAL A 3 -5.94 12.41 -2.54
N THR A 4 -4.99 12.19 -3.45
CA THR A 4 -3.90 13.12 -3.77
C THR A 4 -3.55 13.06 -5.25
N GLN A 5 -3.16 14.20 -5.82
CA GLN A 5 -2.59 14.29 -7.17
C GLN A 5 -1.05 14.24 -7.14
N ASP A 6 -0.44 14.45 -5.98
CA ASP A 6 0.99 14.32 -5.74
C ASP A 6 1.26 13.02 -4.98
N LEU A 7 1.63 11.98 -5.73
CA LEU A 7 1.89 10.66 -5.20
C LEU A 7 3.25 10.59 -4.45
N PRO A 8 4.35 11.14 -4.97
CA PRO A 8 5.63 11.17 -4.26
C PRO A 8 5.57 11.85 -2.89
N ALA A 9 4.93 13.02 -2.79
CA ALA A 9 4.83 13.73 -1.51
C ALA A 9 3.97 12.97 -0.48
N SER A 10 2.93 12.28 -0.95
CA SER A 10 2.10 11.42 -0.10
C SER A 10 2.88 10.24 0.46
N TRP A 11 3.72 9.59 -0.35
CA TRP A 11 4.56 8.49 0.10
C TRP A 11 5.58 8.92 1.16
N ALA A 12 6.20 10.09 0.99
CA ALA A 12 7.18 10.60 1.94
C ALA A 12 6.57 11.01 3.31
N THR A 13 5.32 11.51 3.31
CA THR A 13 4.75 12.20 4.48
C THR A 13 3.71 11.36 5.21
N SER A 14 2.83 10.69 4.48
CA SER A 14 1.60 10.10 5.04
C SER A 14 1.57 8.58 4.98
N TYR A 15 2.49 7.94 4.25
CA TYR A 15 2.52 6.48 4.10
C TYR A 15 2.75 5.74 5.42
N ALA A 16 3.59 6.26 6.32
CA ALA A 16 3.90 5.60 7.59
C ALA A 16 2.65 5.41 8.47
N ASP A 17 1.82 6.44 8.58
CA ASP A 17 0.56 6.36 9.32
C ASP A 17 -0.47 5.48 8.61
N VAL A 18 -0.60 5.61 7.28
CA VAL A 18 -1.49 4.74 6.48
C VAL A 18 -1.09 3.27 6.63
N ARG A 19 0.21 2.96 6.57
CA ARG A 19 0.74 1.62 6.80
C ARG A 19 0.41 1.12 8.20
N ARG A 20 0.53 1.96 9.22
CA ARG A 20 0.17 1.61 10.61
C ARG A 20 -1.29 1.19 10.74
N ASP A 21 -2.20 1.94 10.14
CA ASP A 21 -3.63 1.67 10.26
C ASP A 21 -4.04 0.48 9.36
N MET A 22 -3.52 0.42 8.13
CA MET A 22 -3.88 -0.61 7.16
C MET A 22 -3.30 -1.99 7.48
N ARG A 23 -2.15 -2.09 8.17
CA ARG A 23 -1.61 -3.39 8.62
C ARG A 23 -2.54 -4.10 9.61
N GLY A 24 -3.30 -3.35 10.40
CA GLY A 24 -4.28 -3.89 11.34
C GLY A 24 -5.55 -4.36 10.64
N GLN A 25 -6.05 -3.58 9.67
CA GLN A 25 -7.25 -3.92 8.92
C GLN A 25 -7.03 -5.01 7.85
N TYR A 26 -5.83 -5.05 7.26
CA TYR A 26 -5.46 -5.96 6.18
C TYR A 26 -4.14 -6.69 6.49
N PRO A 27 -4.14 -7.64 7.46
CA PRO A 27 -2.93 -8.32 7.91
C PRO A 27 -2.34 -9.28 6.86
N ARG A 28 -3.12 -9.66 5.83
CA ARG A 28 -2.68 -10.53 4.72
C ARG A 28 -2.00 -9.78 3.58
N HIS A 29 -1.98 -8.44 3.61
CA HIS A 29 -1.36 -7.63 2.56
C HIS A 29 0.11 -7.36 2.90
N PRO A 30 1.05 -7.48 1.94
CA PRO A 30 2.43 -7.07 2.16
C PRO A 30 2.51 -5.54 2.23
N TRP A 31 2.89 -5.01 3.39
CA TRP A 31 3.10 -3.58 3.61
C TRP A 31 4.61 -3.27 3.62
N PRO A 32 5.21 -2.91 2.47
CA PRO A 32 6.64 -2.63 2.36
C PRO A 32 7.06 -1.45 3.24
N GLU A 33 8.34 -1.42 3.63
CA GLU A 33 8.90 -0.29 4.38
C GLU A 33 9.03 0.94 3.47
N ASP A 34 9.50 0.73 2.25
CA ASP A 34 9.63 1.75 1.22
C ASP A 34 8.64 1.45 0.07
N PRO A 35 7.57 2.26 -0.08
CA PRO A 35 6.58 2.07 -1.13
C PRO A 35 7.09 2.47 -2.52
N THR A 36 8.19 3.22 -2.61
CA THR A 36 8.70 3.77 -3.88
C THR A 36 9.49 2.75 -4.68
N ILE A 37 10.11 1.77 -4.00
CA ILE A 37 10.91 0.69 -4.59
C ILE A 37 10.23 -0.68 -4.56
N ALA A 38 9.06 -0.77 -3.91
CA ALA A 38 8.38 -2.04 -3.72
C ALA A 38 7.96 -2.66 -5.06
N GLU A 39 8.29 -3.94 -5.27
CA GLU A 39 7.92 -4.64 -6.50
C GLU A 39 6.39 -4.85 -6.58
N PRO A 40 5.74 -4.46 -7.68
CA PRO A 40 4.32 -4.67 -7.84
C PRO A 40 4.01 -6.16 -8.00
N THR A 41 3.07 -6.69 -7.20
CA THR A 41 2.66 -8.09 -7.33
C THR A 41 1.79 -8.27 -8.57
N THR A 42 2.20 -9.12 -9.51
CA THR A 42 1.41 -9.46 -10.72
C THR A 42 0.32 -10.49 -10.47
N ARG A 43 0.21 -11.01 -9.25
CA ARG A 43 -0.76 -12.04 -8.87
C ARG A 43 -2.18 -11.47 -8.89
N ALA A 44 -2.91 -11.74 -9.96
CA ALA A 44 -4.35 -11.52 -9.98
C ALA A 44 -5.05 -12.49 -9.03
N LYS A 45 -6.12 -12.03 -8.36
CA LYS A 45 -7.02 -12.92 -7.61
C LYS A 45 -7.61 -13.93 -8.61
N PRO A 46 -7.50 -15.25 -8.37
CA PRO A 46 -8.12 -16.24 -9.24
C PRO A 46 -9.62 -15.96 -9.29
N ARG A 47 -10.17 -15.86 -10.50
CA ARG A 47 -11.61 -15.76 -10.72
C ARG A 47 -12.23 -17.05 -10.19
N GLY A 48 -13.11 -16.95 -9.19
CA GLY A 48 -13.85 -18.11 -8.70
C GLY A 48 -14.67 -18.71 -9.85
N THR A 49 -14.62 -20.03 -9.99
CA THR A 49 -15.55 -20.79 -10.84
C THR A 49 -16.95 -20.73 -10.28
#